data_AF-K9V2J4-F1
#
_entry.id   AF-K9V2J4-F1
#
_cell.length_a   1.000
_cell.length_b   1.000
_cell.length_c   1.000
_cell.angle_alpha   90.00
_cell.angle_beta   90.00
_cell.angle_gamma   90.00
#
_symmetry.space_group_name_H-M   'P 1'
#
loop_
_entity.id
_entity.type
_entity.pdbx_description
1 polymer ?
#
loop_
_entity_poly.entity_id
_entity_poly.type
_entity_poly.pdbx_seq_one_letter_code
_entity_poly.pdbx_strand_id
1 'polypeptide(L)'
;MADLASVLTANGKQYYSGKPISPQDCQEYGLSPYLPSTELIKAVNLAIFLEKRPLLLKGEPGCGKTTLAQAIAHELGLPYEAWYIKSTTRARDGL
;
A
#
# COMPACT_ATOMS: atom_id res chain seq x y z
N MET A 1 17.98 18.62 1.74
CA MET A 1 17.15 17.44 2.08
C MET A 1 16.78 16.77 0.78
N ALA A 2 17.15 15.50 0.58
CA ALA A 2 16.87 14.80 -0.67
C ALA A 2 15.36 14.52 -0.81
N ASP A 3 14.80 14.80 -1.99
CA ASP A 3 13.41 14.49 -2.31
C ASP A 3 13.27 12.98 -2.59
N LEU A 4 12.41 12.28 -1.82
CA LEU A 4 12.28 10.83 -1.89
C LEU A 4 11.74 10.37 -3.26
N ALA A 5 10.91 11.18 -3.92
CA ALA A 5 10.39 10.88 -5.25
C ALA A 5 11.53 10.88 -6.29
N SER A 6 12.41 11.88 -6.26
CA SER A 6 13.61 11.91 -7.11
C SER A 6 14.54 10.72 -6.88
N VAL A 7 14.74 10.31 -5.62
CA VAL A 7 15.63 9.19 -5.26
C VAL A 7 15.04 7.84 -5.68
N LEU A 8 13.73 7.65 -5.50
CA LEU A 8 13.06 6.41 -5.93
C LEU A 8 13.10 6.28 -7.46
N THR A 9 12.78 7.36 -8.17
CA THR A 9 12.77 7.38 -9.64
C THR A 9 14.17 7.17 -10.21
N ALA A 10 15.20 7.77 -9.59
CA ALA A 10 16.60 7.58 -10.00
C ALA A 10 17.09 6.13 -9.80
N ASN A 11 16.52 5.40 -8.84
CA ASN A 11 16.80 3.98 -8.62
C ASN A 11 15.86 3.04 -9.41
N GLY A 12 15.03 3.57 -10.31
CA GLY A 12 14.07 2.79 -11.09
C GLY A 12 12.91 2.20 -10.27
N LYS A 13 12.69 2.71 -9.06
CA LYS A 13 11.63 2.24 -8.16
C LYS A 13 10.36 3.03 -8.38
N GLN A 14 9.22 2.35 -8.21
CA GLN A 14 7.92 3.00 -8.27
C GLN A 14 7.71 3.92 -7.07
N TYR A 15 6.89 4.96 -7.27
CA TYR A 15 6.55 5.96 -6.26
C TYR A 15 5.05 5.97 -6.04
N TYR A 16 4.63 5.84 -4.78
CA TYR A 16 3.23 5.99 -4.39
C TYR A 16 2.92 7.47 -4.14
N SER A 17 1.99 8.03 -4.92
CA SER A 17 1.55 9.43 -4.83
C SER A 17 0.31 9.63 -3.97
N GLY A 18 -0.48 8.59 -3.71
CA GLY A 18 -1.68 8.69 -2.88
C GLY A 18 -2.84 9.37 -3.61
N LYS A 19 -2.91 9.22 -4.93
CA LYS A 19 -4.00 9.79 -5.71
C LYS A 19 -5.27 8.95 -5.49
N PRO A 20 -6.44 9.59 -5.31
CA PRO A 20 -7.67 8.86 -5.21
C PRO A 20 -7.94 8.10 -6.51
N ILE A 21 -8.41 6.87 -6.37
CA ILE A 21 -8.81 5.99 -7.47
C ILE A 21 -9.98 6.64 -8.22
N SER A 22 -10.02 6.51 -9.54
CA SER A 22 -11.10 7.06 -10.35
C SER A 22 -12.45 6.38 -10.01
N PRO A 23 -13.59 7.05 -10.15
CA PRO A 23 -14.90 6.43 -9.89
C PRO A 23 -15.18 5.19 -10.76
N GLN A 24 -14.64 5.15 -11.98
CA GLN A 24 -14.79 4.02 -12.90
C GLN A 24 -14.01 2.80 -12.39
N ASP A 25 -12.74 3.00 -12.03
CA ASP A 25 -11.89 1.94 -11.48
C ASP A 25 -12.44 1.42 -10.14
N CYS A 26 -13.02 2.29 -9.31
CA CYS A 26 -13.68 1.87 -8.07
C CYS A 26 -14.79 0.84 -8.35
N GLN A 27 -15.58 1.05 -9.41
CA GLN A 27 -16.66 0.15 -9.77
C GLN A 27 -16.14 -1.15 -10.41
N GLU A 28 -15.11 -1.07 -11.25
CA GLU A 28 -14.53 -2.23 -11.93
C GLU A 28 -13.80 -3.16 -10.96
N TYR A 29 -12.98 -2.61 -10.07
CA TYR A 29 -12.14 -3.39 -9.15
C TYR A 29 -12.76 -3.57 -7.75
N GLY A 30 -13.96 -3.04 -7.51
CA GLY A 30 -14.61 -3.10 -6.20
C GLY A 30 -13.82 -2.37 -5.10
N LEU A 31 -13.12 -1.29 -5.49
CA LEU A 31 -12.24 -0.52 -4.61
C LEU A 31 -12.96 0.70 -4.03
N SER A 32 -12.41 1.23 -2.95
CA SER A 32 -12.87 2.47 -2.32
C SER A 32 -11.80 3.56 -2.45
N PRO A 33 -12.19 4.82 -2.69
CA PRO A 33 -11.24 5.91 -2.72
C PRO A 33 -10.55 6.04 -1.35
N TYR A 34 -9.22 6.18 -1.37
CA TYR A 34 -8.41 6.31 -0.17
C TYR A 34 -7.65 7.63 -0.21
N LEU A 35 -7.73 8.41 0.87
CA LEU A 35 -7.03 9.69 1.01
C LEU A 35 -5.96 9.57 2.10
N PRO A 36 -4.70 9.24 1.75
CA PRO A 36 -3.62 9.13 2.72
C PRO A 36 -3.15 10.51 3.19
N SER A 37 -2.66 10.58 4.43
CA SER A 37 -1.89 11.74 4.88
C SER A 37 -0.49 11.74 4.23
N THR A 38 0.13 12.91 4.17
CA THR A 38 1.49 13.06 3.63
C THR A 38 2.52 12.21 4.38
N GLU A 39 2.33 12.00 5.68
CA GLU A 39 3.20 11.14 6.50
C GLU A 39 3.06 9.67 6.11
N LEU A 40 1.83 9.22 5.84
CA LEU A 40 1.57 7.85 5.41
C LEU A 40 2.15 7.57 4.02
N ILE A 41 2.02 8.53 3.09
CA ILE A 41 2.68 8.46 1.77
C ILE A 41 4.19 8.29 1.94
N LYS A 42 4.82 9.10 2.82
CA LYS A 42 6.25 8.98 3.11
C LYS A 42 6.60 7.61 3.69
N ALA A 43 5.82 7.09 4.64
CA ALA A 43 6.08 5.79 5.25
C ALA A 43 6.02 4.64 4.24
N VAL A 44 5.04 4.66 3.33
CA VAL A 44 4.92 3.68 2.23
C VAL A 44 6.12 3.75 1.30
N ASN A 45 6.47 4.95 0.84
CA ASN A 45 7.61 5.15 -0.07
C ASN A 45 8.95 4.79 0.58
N LEU A 46 9.11 5.00 1.89
CA LEU A 46 10.29 4.53 2.63
C LEU A 46 10.35 2.99 2.66
N ALA A 47 9.23 2.30 2.84
CA ALA A 47 9.20 0.84 2.79
C ALA A 47 9.61 0.32 1.40
N ILE A 48 9.08 0.93 0.32
CA ILE A 48 9.47 0.64 -1.07
C ILE A 48 10.97 0.90 -1.27
N PHE A 49 11.48 2.02 -0.77
CA PHE A 49 12.89 2.36 -0.87
C PHE A 49 13.80 1.33 -0.18
N LEU A 50 13.39 0.81 0.97
CA LEU A 50 14.19 -0.13 1.76
C LEU A 50 14.13 -1.58 1.25
N GLU A 51 13.17 -1.93 0.39
CA GLU A 51 12.90 -3.25 -0.23
C GLU A 51 12.65 -4.40 0.76
N LYS A 52 13.58 -4.66 1.67
CA LYS A 52 13.59 -5.80 2.59
C LYS A 52 12.90 -5.51 3.91
N ARG A 53 12.16 -4.40 4.01
CA ARG A 53 11.50 -3.98 5.26
C ARG A 53 9.99 -3.84 5.05
N PRO A 54 9.18 -4.78 5.58
CA PRO A 54 7.73 -4.67 5.50
C PRO A 54 7.22 -3.51 6.37
N LEU A 55 6.11 -2.91 5.95
CA LEU A 55 5.41 -1.87 6.70
C LEU A 55 4.29 -2.49 7.54
N LEU A 56 4.39 -2.41 8.87
CA LEU A 56 3.34 -2.85 9.79
C LEU A 56 2.47 -1.65 10.19
N LEU A 57 1.16 -1.76 9.99
CA LEU A 57 0.19 -0.71 10.31
C LEU A 57 -0.66 -1.11 11.52
N LYS A 58 -0.72 -0.23 12.52
CA LYS A 58 -1.58 -0.36 13.70
C LYS A 58 -2.62 0.75 13.70
N GLY A 59 -3.85 0.44 14.11
CA GLY A 59 -4.93 1.41 14.29
C GLY A 59 -6.23 0.74 14.68
N GLU A 60 -7.23 1.53 15.06
CA GLU A 60 -8.58 1.06 15.41
C GLU A 60 -9.25 0.31 14.25
N PRO A 61 -10.22 -0.60 14.53
CA PRO A 61 -11.03 -1.18 13.48
C PRO A 61 -11.68 -0.06 12.63
N GLY A 62 -11.65 -0.20 11.30
CA GLY A 62 -12.22 0.79 10.39
C GLY A 62 -11.30 1.94 9.94
N CYS A 63 -10.06 2.06 10.44
CA CYS A 63 -9.11 3.12 9.96
C CYS A 63 -8.56 2.93 8.53
N GLY A 64 -9.18 2.09 7.70
CA GLY A 64 -8.79 1.93 6.29
C GLY A 64 -7.44 1.25 6.04
N LYS A 65 -6.92 0.46 6.99
CA LYS A 65 -5.65 -0.29 6.83
C LYS A 65 -5.65 -1.21 5.59
N THR A 66 -6.74 -1.97 5.42
CA THR A 66 -6.93 -2.86 4.26
C THR A 66 -7.10 -2.06 2.98
N THR A 67 -7.88 -0.98 3.02
CA THR A 67 -8.13 -0.09 1.89
C THR A 67 -6.85 0.58 1.39
N LEU A 68 -5.96 0.97 2.31
CA LEU A 68 -4.65 1.50 1.93
C LEU A 68 -3.84 0.48 1.11
N ALA A 69 -3.78 -0.78 1.54
CA ALA A 69 -3.03 -1.81 0.83
C ALA A 69 -3.57 -2.02 -0.60
N GLN A 70 -4.89 -2.02 -0.76
CA GLN A 70 -5.54 -2.08 -2.07
C GLN A 70 -5.23 -0.85 -2.93
N ALA A 71 -5.29 0.35 -2.35
CA ALA A 71 -4.99 1.59 -3.05
C ALA A 71 -3.53 1.65 -3.53
N ILE A 72 -2.58 1.18 -2.71
CA ILE A 72 -1.17 1.06 -3.09
C ILE A 72 -1.02 0.08 -4.25
N ALA A 73 -1.60 -1.13 -4.14
CA ALA A 73 -1.49 -2.14 -5.19
C ALA A 73 -2.05 -1.64 -6.52
N HIS A 74 -3.23 -1.00 -6.51
CA HIS A 74 -3.85 -0.42 -7.69
C HIS A 74 -2.99 0.70 -8.30
N GLU A 75 -2.54 1.67 -7.50
CA GLU A 75 -1.76 2.81 -8.02
C GLU A 75 -0.41 2.38 -8.59
N LEU A 76 0.21 1.36 -7.99
CA LEU A 76 1.50 0.84 -8.44
C LEU A 76 1.36 -0.25 -9.53
N GLY A 77 0.15 -0.66 -9.88
CA GLY A 77 -0.11 -1.75 -10.84
C GLY A 77 0.44 -3.11 -10.36
N LEU A 78 0.47 -3.32 -9.05
CA LEU A 78 0.97 -4.54 -8.42
C LEU A 78 -0.19 -5.50 -8.08
N PRO A 79 0.05 -6.82 -8.06
CA PRO A 79 -0.96 -7.77 -7.59
C PRO A 79 -1.29 -7.53 -6.12
N TYR A 80 -2.58 -7.56 -5.79
CA TYR A 80 -3.06 -7.51 -4.41
C TYR A 80 -3.33 -8.91 -3.89
N GLU A 81 -2.53 -9.35 -2.91
CA GLU A 81 -2.69 -10.65 -2.26
C GLU A 81 -3.11 -10.46 -0.80
N ALA A 82 -4.34 -10.86 -0.48
CA ALA A 82 -4.85 -10.81 0.88
C ALA A 82 -4.62 -12.15 1.59
N TRP A 83 -3.86 -12.12 2.69
CA TRP A 83 -3.69 -13.27 3.57
C TRP A 83 -4.25 -12.97 4.97
N TYR A 84 -5.34 -13.66 5.31
CA TYR A 84 -6.03 -13.48 6.60
C TYR A 84 -5.49 -14.45 7.65
N ILE A 85 -4.78 -13.92 8.65
CA ILE A 85 -4.25 -14.71 9.77
C ILE A 85 -5.27 -14.77 10.91
N LYS A 86 -5.54 -15.99 11.39
CA LYS A 86 -6.32 -16.30 12.60
C LYS A 86 -5.46 -17.10 13.57
N SER A 87 -5.90 -17.26 14.81
CA SER A 87 -5.20 -18.08 15.81
C SER A 87 -5.04 -19.55 15.41
N THR A 88 -5.87 -20.03 14.49
CA THR A 88 -5.82 -21.39 13.94
C THR A 88 -5.02 -21.50 12.64
N THR A 89 -4.55 -20.39 12.07
CA THR A 89 -3.75 -20.38 10.83
C THR A 89 -2.34 -20.91 11.12
N ARG A 90 -1.88 -21.91 10.36
CA ARG A 90 -0.51 -22.46 10.47
C ARG A 90 0.36 -21.91 9.35
N ALA A 91 1.68 -21.94 9.54
CA ALA A 91 2.63 -21.45 8.53
C ALA A 91 2.49 -22.15 7.16
N ARG A 92 2.14 -23.45 7.17
CA ARG A 92 1.88 -24.23 5.94
C ARG A 92 0.59 -23.87 5.21
N ASP A 93 -0.32 -23.16 5.89
CA ASP A 93 -1.58 -22.70 5.31
C ASP A 93 -1.41 -21.30 4.68
N GLY A 94 -0.17 -20.81 4.57
CA GLY A 94 0.19 -19.54 3.95
C GLY A 94 0.27 -19.58 2.44
N LEU A 95 0.42 -18.39 1.85
CA LEU A 95 0.76 -18.17 0.44
C LEU A 95 2.18 -18.66 0.13
#